data_AF-A0AAV9SG21-F1
#
_entry.id   AF-A0AAV9SG21-F1
#
_cell.length_a   1.000
_cell.length_b   1.000
_cell.length_c   1.000
_cell.angle_alpha   90.00
_cell.angle_beta   90.00
_cell.angle_gamma   90.00
#
_symmetry.space_group_name_H-M   'P 1'
#
loop_
_entity.id
_entity.type
_entity.pdbx_description
1 polymer ?
#
loop_
_entity_poly.entity_id
_entity_poly.type
_entity_poly.pdbx_seq_one_letter_code
_entity_poly.pdbx_strand_id
1 'polypeptide(L)'
;MPYHACPGITSVPSAPRSVVSVVNQTSVILEWHSPRDTGHREDLSYNVVCRRCHSNERRACQPCDDNVVFAPGKEMLKGTRVEISKLRAHTSYTFDIQAVNGVSNKSPYPAQQLSINITTNQAAPSEVPIMHQVSSTSRSFSLSWPPPEQPNGIILDYEIRYYDK
;
A
#
# COMPACT_ATOMS: atom_id res chain seq x y z
N MET A 1 9.87 -56.79 0.17
CA MET A 1 10.32 -55.66 1.02
C MET A 1 9.47 -54.46 0.63
N PRO A 2 8.54 -53.99 1.47
CA PRO A 2 7.74 -52.81 1.14
C PRO A 2 8.63 -51.57 1.22
N TYR A 3 8.54 -50.72 0.20
CA TYR A 3 9.17 -49.41 0.19
C TYR A 3 8.62 -48.62 1.39
N HIS A 4 9.46 -48.41 2.40
CA HIS A 4 9.21 -47.40 3.41
C HIS A 4 9.20 -46.05 2.68
N ALA A 5 8.00 -45.53 2.43
CA ALA A 5 7.85 -44.13 2.04
C ALA A 5 8.52 -43.29 3.13
N CYS A 6 9.52 -42.48 2.75
CA CYS A 6 10.04 -41.46 3.65
C CYS A 6 8.83 -40.63 4.12
N PRO A 7 8.64 -40.39 5.43
CA PRO A 7 7.63 -39.43 5.88
C PRO A 7 7.95 -38.11 5.18
N GLY A 8 7.01 -37.65 4.34
CA GLY A 8 7.23 -36.51 3.46
C GLY A 8 7.70 -35.31 4.28
N ILE A 9 8.91 -34.83 4.02
CA ILE A 9 9.46 -33.69 4.75
C ILE A 9 8.65 -32.46 4.35
N THR A 10 7.88 -31.93 5.30
CA THR A 10 7.11 -30.70 5.06
C THR A 10 8.04 -29.50 5.16
N SER A 11 7.92 -28.56 4.23
CA SER A 11 8.75 -27.35 4.19
C SER A 11 7.89 -26.09 4.20
N VAL A 12 8.53 -24.93 4.30
CA VAL A 12 7.87 -23.64 4.09
C VAL A 12 7.56 -23.45 2.60
N PRO A 13 6.46 -22.75 2.25
CA PRO A 13 6.12 -22.52 0.85
C PRO A 13 7.10 -21.52 0.20
N SER A 14 7.22 -21.60 -1.13
CA SER A 14 7.90 -20.58 -1.92
C SER A 14 7.09 -19.28 -1.98
N ALA A 15 7.66 -18.20 -2.52
CA ALA A 15 6.91 -16.97 -2.72
C ALA A 15 5.70 -17.17 -3.65
N PRO A 16 4.62 -16.36 -3.49
CA PRO A 16 3.55 -16.24 -4.48
C PRO A 16 4.11 -15.85 -5.86
N ARG A 17 3.32 -16.07 -6.90
CA ARG A 17 3.74 -15.81 -8.28
C ARG A 17 2.84 -14.79 -8.96
N SER A 18 3.40 -14.12 -9.97
CA SER A 18 2.66 -13.31 -10.95
C SER A 18 1.52 -12.49 -10.35
N VAL A 19 1.89 -11.42 -9.64
CA VAL A 19 0.91 -10.47 -9.10
C VAL A 19 0.51 -9.45 -10.15
N VAL A 20 -0.80 -9.21 -10.23
CA VAL A 20 -1.43 -8.17 -11.02
C VAL A 20 -2.03 -7.16 -10.04
N SER A 21 -1.89 -5.88 -10.35
CA SER A 21 -2.47 -4.80 -9.56
C SER A 21 -3.36 -3.91 -10.40
N VAL A 22 -4.47 -3.48 -9.83
CA VAL A 22 -5.38 -2.49 -10.42
C VAL A 22 -5.54 -1.34 -9.43
N VAL A 23 -5.18 -0.13 -9.85
CA VAL A 23 -5.27 1.07 -9.03
C VAL A 23 -6.53 1.85 -9.42
N ASN A 24 -7.36 2.18 -8.43
CA ASN A 24 -8.53 3.02 -8.62
C ASN A 24 -8.53 4.14 -7.57
N GLN A 25 -8.12 5.35 -7.96
CA GLN A 25 -8.00 6.51 -7.06
C GLN A 25 -7.10 6.20 -5.84
N THR A 26 -7.71 5.96 -4.68
CA THR A 26 -7.10 5.64 -3.37
C THR A 26 -7.29 4.17 -2.97
N SER A 27 -7.68 3.30 -3.90
CA SER A 27 -7.74 1.86 -3.70
C SER A 27 -6.85 1.10 -4.68
N VAL A 28 -6.43 -0.08 -4.26
CA VAL A 28 -5.60 -1.02 -5.01
C VAL A 28 -6.21 -2.40 -4.85
N ILE A 29 -6.46 -3.08 -5.96
CA ILE A 29 -6.79 -4.50 -5.98
C ILE A 29 -5.52 -5.27 -6.34
N LEU A 30 -5.16 -6.24 -5.51
CA LEU A 30 -4.07 -7.16 -5.77
C LEU A 30 -4.62 -8.56 -6.03
N GLU A 31 -4.12 -9.20 -7.08
CA GLU A 31 -4.43 -10.58 -7.43
C GLU A 31 -3.15 -11.32 -7.78
N TRP A 32 -2.92 -12.49 -7.21
CA TRP A 32 -1.69 -13.26 -7.42
C TRP A 32 -1.98 -14.73 -7.70
N HIS A 33 -0.94 -15.45 -8.10
CA HIS A 33 -0.97 -16.89 -8.28
C HIS A 33 -0.31 -17.60 -7.11
N SER A 34 -0.76 -18.83 -6.85
CA SER A 34 -0.18 -19.67 -5.80
C SER A 34 1.31 -19.94 -6.04
N PRO A 35 2.08 -20.16 -4.94
CA PRO A 35 3.46 -20.60 -4.98
C PRO A 35 3.67 -21.82 -5.88
N ARG A 36 4.89 -21.98 -6.43
CA ARG A 36 5.26 -23.19 -7.16
C ARG A 36 5.39 -24.38 -6.21
N ASP A 37 5.91 -24.15 -5.01
CA ASP A 37 6.05 -25.15 -3.96
C ASP A 37 5.26 -24.71 -2.72
N THR A 38 4.31 -25.54 -2.27
CA THR A 38 3.49 -25.30 -1.07
C THR A 38 4.09 -25.95 0.19
N GLY A 39 5.19 -26.67 0.03
CA GLY A 39 5.85 -27.42 1.10
C GLY A 39 5.15 -28.74 1.43
N HIS A 40 4.55 -29.38 0.41
CA HIS A 40 3.80 -30.65 0.51
C HIS A 40 2.64 -30.59 1.50
N ARG A 41 1.98 -29.43 1.53
CA ARG A 41 1.01 -29.04 2.55
C ARG A 41 -0.16 -28.30 1.89
N GLU A 42 -1.35 -28.49 2.45
CA GLU A 42 -2.61 -27.91 1.95
C GLU A 42 -3.16 -26.78 2.84
N ASP A 43 -2.53 -26.54 4.00
CA ASP A 43 -2.89 -25.47 4.94
C ASP A 43 -2.35 -24.10 4.53
N LEU A 44 -2.14 -23.87 3.23
CA LEU A 44 -1.60 -22.63 2.68
C LEU A 44 -2.52 -21.43 3.01
N SER A 45 -1.90 -20.30 3.30
CA SER A 45 -2.57 -19.00 3.45
C SER A 45 -1.62 -17.86 3.11
N TYR A 46 -2.16 -16.65 2.97
CA TYR A 46 -1.40 -15.47 2.58
C TYR A 46 -1.55 -14.34 3.58
N ASN A 47 -0.45 -13.62 3.78
CA ASN A 47 -0.43 -12.36 4.53
C ASN A 47 0.02 -11.23 3.60
N VAL A 48 -0.58 -10.06 3.73
CA VAL A 48 -0.26 -8.87 2.93
C VAL A 48 0.25 -7.78 3.86
N VAL A 49 1.52 -7.43 3.71
CA VAL A 49 2.18 -6.37 4.46
C VAL A 49 2.20 -5.11 3.61
N CYS A 50 1.65 -4.02 4.15
CA CYS A 50 1.58 -2.72 3.48
C CYS A 50 2.58 -1.76 4.13
N ARG A 51 3.40 -1.13 3.29
CA ARG A 51 4.33 -0.06 3.70
C ARG A 51 4.14 1.16 2.81
N ARG A 52 4.17 2.35 3.41
CA ARG A 52 4.18 3.63 2.71
C ARG A 52 5.63 4.12 2.64
N CYS A 53 6.15 4.31 1.43
CA CYS A 53 7.51 4.78 1.21
C CYS A 53 7.47 6.21 0.66
N HIS A 54 8.26 7.12 1.24
CA HIS A 54 8.37 8.46 0.69
C HIS A 54 9.30 8.46 -0.52
N SER A 55 8.94 9.19 -1.59
CA SER A 55 9.71 9.29 -2.84
C SER A 55 11.18 9.68 -2.63
N ASN A 56 11.46 10.47 -1.59
CA ASN A 56 12.77 11.10 -1.39
C ASN A 56 13.71 10.24 -0.53
N GLU A 57 13.19 9.21 0.16
CA GLU A 57 13.99 8.39 1.07
C GLU A 57 13.52 6.92 1.06
N ARG A 58 14.12 6.10 0.18
CA ARG A 58 13.87 4.65 0.11
C ARG A 58 14.16 3.89 1.41
N ARG A 59 14.86 4.52 2.38
CA ARG A 59 15.30 3.88 3.63
C ARG A 59 14.29 3.99 4.77
N ALA A 60 13.24 4.81 4.65
CA ALA A 60 12.25 5.00 5.71
C ALA A 60 10.82 4.69 5.23
N CYS A 61 10.57 3.44 4.83
CA CYS A 61 9.20 2.99 4.60
C CYS A 61 8.52 2.73 5.94
N GLN A 62 7.38 3.38 6.19
CA GLN A 62 6.59 3.21 7.40
C GLN A 62 5.45 2.21 7.16
N PRO A 63 4.92 1.56 8.21
CA PRO A 63 3.65 0.84 8.10
C PRO A 63 2.57 1.75 7.52
N CYS A 64 1.63 1.16 6.78
CA CYS A 64 0.46 1.90 6.30
C CYS A 64 -0.38 2.41 7.47
N ASP A 65 -1.07 3.53 7.21
CA ASP A 65 -1.89 4.20 8.22
C ASP A 65 -3.02 3.28 8.73
N ASP A 66 -3.42 3.42 9.99
CA ASP A 66 -4.39 2.52 10.65
C ASP A 66 -5.78 2.52 10.00
N ASN A 67 -6.11 3.58 9.25
CA ASN A 67 -7.37 3.71 8.53
C ASN A 67 -7.40 2.94 7.20
N VAL A 68 -6.29 2.35 6.76
CA VAL A 68 -6.23 1.53 5.53
C VAL A 68 -7.01 0.23 5.75
N VAL A 69 -7.94 -0.05 4.84
CA VAL A 69 -8.87 -1.19 4.95
C VAL A 69 -8.49 -2.27 3.96
N PHE A 70 -8.43 -3.51 4.42
CA PHE A 70 -8.20 -4.70 3.59
C PHE A 70 -9.46 -5.56 3.57
N ALA A 71 -9.94 -5.91 2.38
CA ALA A 71 -11.07 -6.79 2.18
C ALA A 71 -10.64 -8.03 1.36
N PRO A 72 -10.87 -9.27 1.85
CA PRO A 72 -11.60 -9.62 3.07
C PRO A 72 -10.78 -9.50 4.37
N GLY A 73 -9.47 -9.26 4.27
CA GLY A 73 -8.57 -9.11 5.41
C GLY A 73 -7.12 -8.97 4.94
N LYS A 74 -6.16 -8.91 5.87
CA LYS A 74 -4.73 -8.78 5.56
C LYS A 74 -3.88 -10.00 5.93
N GLU A 75 -4.40 -10.90 6.74
CA GLU A 75 -3.68 -12.07 7.26
C GLU A 75 -4.54 -13.32 7.10
N MET A 76 -3.87 -14.48 7.03
CA MET A 76 -4.49 -15.80 6.92
C MET A 76 -5.48 -15.93 5.75
N LEU A 77 -5.26 -15.17 4.68
CA LEU A 77 -6.12 -15.18 3.50
C LEU A 77 -6.05 -16.54 2.81
N LYS A 78 -7.22 -17.10 2.51
CA LYS A 78 -7.34 -18.34 1.72
C LYS A 78 -7.45 -18.10 0.23
N GLY A 79 -7.99 -16.94 -0.16
CA GLY A 79 -8.01 -16.49 -1.55
C GLY A 79 -6.70 -15.81 -1.97
N THR A 80 -6.53 -15.65 -3.28
CA THR A 80 -5.37 -14.98 -3.88
C THR A 80 -5.69 -13.56 -4.39
N ARG A 81 -6.67 -12.91 -3.74
CA ARG A 81 -7.14 -11.57 -4.09
C ARG A 81 -7.41 -10.77 -2.82
N VAL A 82 -6.99 -9.51 -2.80
CA VAL A 82 -7.34 -8.55 -1.75
C VAL A 82 -7.60 -7.18 -2.36
N GLU A 83 -8.59 -6.48 -1.82
CA GLU A 83 -8.79 -5.05 -2.09
C GLU A 83 -8.27 -4.25 -0.89
N ILE A 84 -7.40 -3.28 -1.16
CA ILE A 84 -6.87 -2.33 -0.19
C ILE A 84 -7.45 -0.96 -0.51
N SER A 85 -8.09 -0.31 0.45
CA SER A 85 -8.74 1.00 0.26
C SER A 85 -8.37 2.00 1.36
N LYS A 86 -8.76 3.26 1.16
CA LYS A 86 -8.42 4.41 2.03
C LYS A 86 -6.91 4.67 2.11
N LEU A 87 -6.19 4.43 1.02
CA LEU A 87 -4.81 4.85 0.86
C LEU A 87 -4.75 6.37 0.65
N ARG A 88 -3.59 6.98 0.91
CA ARG A 88 -3.37 8.38 0.54
C ARG A 88 -3.23 8.50 -0.97
N ALA A 89 -3.75 9.59 -1.53
CA ALA A 89 -3.58 9.90 -2.94
C ALA A 89 -2.10 10.28 -3.23
N HIS A 90 -1.69 10.09 -4.49
CA HIS A 90 -0.35 10.41 -4.98
C HIS A 90 0.80 9.94 -4.07
N THR A 91 0.68 8.72 -3.55
CA THR A 91 1.60 8.18 -2.55
C THR A 91 2.11 6.81 -3.00
N SER A 92 3.42 6.59 -2.83
CA SER A 92 4.06 5.32 -3.16
C SER A 92 3.95 4.33 -2.01
N TYR A 93 3.42 3.15 -2.31
CA TYR A 93 3.23 2.04 -1.39
C TYR A 93 4.00 0.81 -1.88
N THR A 94 4.57 0.06 -0.95
CA THR A 94 5.10 -1.29 -1.17
C THR A 94 4.18 -2.30 -0.51
N PHE A 95 3.73 -3.28 -1.29
CA PHE A 95 2.97 -4.42 -0.78
C PHE A 95 3.83 -5.67 -0.88
N ASP A 96 4.02 -6.36 0.26
CA ASP A 96 4.63 -7.68 0.29
C ASP A 96 3.54 -8.73 0.52
N ILE A 97 3.46 -9.71 -0.37
CA ILE A 97 2.53 -10.83 -0.27
C ILE A 97 3.33 -12.05 0.16
N GLN A 98 3.07 -12.53 1.37
CA GLN A 98 3.76 -13.65 1.99
C GLN A 98 2.93 -14.91 1.85
N ALA A 99 3.56 -16.01 1.42
CA ALA A 99 2.94 -17.33 1.50
C ALA A 99 3.34 -17.99 2.82
N VAL A 100 2.36 -18.49 3.56
CA VAL A 100 2.58 -19.14 4.86
C VAL A 100 1.78 -20.44 4.98
N ASN A 101 2.37 -21.42 5.68
CA ASN A 101 1.70 -22.64 6.12
C ASN A 101 2.04 -22.88 7.61
N GLY A 102 1.47 -23.91 8.24
CA GLY A 102 1.68 -24.19 9.67
C GLY A 102 3.11 -24.59 10.09
N VAL A 103 4.10 -24.62 9.19
CA VAL A 103 5.54 -24.74 9.54
C VAL A 103 6.31 -23.46 9.31
N SER A 104 5.71 -22.45 8.66
CA SER A 104 6.32 -21.12 8.49
C SER A 104 6.71 -20.48 9.82
N ASN A 105 5.94 -20.67 10.89
CA ASN A 105 6.28 -20.15 12.22
C ASN A 105 7.38 -20.94 12.96
N LYS A 106 7.71 -22.16 12.48
CA LYS A 106 8.78 -23.00 13.04
C LYS A 106 10.10 -22.83 12.27
N SER A 107 10.05 -22.16 11.13
CA SER A 107 11.22 -21.89 10.31
C SER A 107 12.06 -20.79 10.95
N PRO A 108 13.40 -20.95 11.00
CA PRO A 108 14.31 -19.86 11.40
C PRO A 108 14.43 -18.79 10.30
N TYR A 109 13.96 -19.07 9.08
CA TYR A 109 13.95 -18.15 7.96
C TYR A 109 12.58 -17.47 7.81
N PRO A 110 12.55 -16.18 7.41
CA PRO A 110 11.31 -15.47 7.16
C PRO A 110 10.49 -16.12 6.04
N ALA A 111 9.18 -15.88 6.06
CA ALA A 111 8.29 -16.32 5.00
C ALA A 111 8.73 -15.75 3.65
N GLN A 112 8.70 -16.59 2.62
CA GLN A 112 9.00 -16.16 1.26
C GLN A 112 7.89 -15.22 0.77
N GLN A 113 8.28 -14.17 0.06
CA GLN A 113 7.36 -13.09 -0.30
C GLN A 113 7.58 -12.54 -1.70
N LEU A 114 6.50 -12.00 -2.27
CA LEU A 114 6.51 -11.25 -3.53
C LEU A 114 6.22 -9.78 -3.21
N SER A 115 7.11 -8.88 -3.63
CA SER A 115 7.01 -7.45 -3.35
C SER A 115 6.66 -6.65 -4.61
N ILE A 116 5.76 -5.69 -4.49
CA ILE A 116 5.42 -4.74 -5.56
C ILE A 116 5.29 -3.31 -5.05
N ASN A 117 5.68 -2.35 -5.90
CA ASN A 117 5.56 -0.94 -5.63
C ASN A 117 4.44 -0.35 -6.48
N ILE A 118 3.55 0.39 -5.85
CA ILE A 118 2.38 0.99 -6.47
C ILE A 118 2.27 2.44 -6.01
N THR A 119 2.12 3.36 -6.95
CA THR A 119 1.78 4.75 -6.64
C THR A 119 0.30 4.97 -6.90
N THR A 120 -0.43 5.45 -5.91
CA THR A 120 -1.86 5.80 -6.04
C THR A 120 -2.05 7.01 -6.97
N ASN A 121 -3.23 7.13 -7.56
CA ASN A 121 -3.54 8.25 -8.44
C ASN A 121 -3.63 9.56 -7.65
N GLN A 122 -3.55 10.68 -8.35
CA GLN A 122 -3.81 12.00 -7.78
C GLN A 122 -5.31 12.14 -7.46
N ALA A 123 -5.63 12.92 -6.43
CA ALA A 123 -6.99 13.30 -6.06
C ALA A 123 -7.07 14.82 -5.83
N ALA A 124 -8.28 15.35 -5.60
CA ALA A 124 -8.44 16.76 -5.29
C ALA A 124 -7.62 17.14 -4.04
N PRO A 125 -6.86 18.26 -4.06
CA PRO A 125 -6.16 18.74 -2.88
C PRO A 125 -7.17 19.11 -1.77
N SER A 126 -6.72 19.09 -0.52
CA SER A 126 -7.49 19.66 0.58
C SER A 126 -7.63 21.17 0.45
N GLU A 127 -8.50 21.77 1.27
CA GLU A 127 -8.58 23.22 1.37
C GLU A 127 -7.24 23.83 1.81
N VAL A 128 -6.99 25.05 1.34
CA VAL A 128 -5.88 25.87 1.82
C VAL A 128 -6.23 26.32 3.24
N PRO A 129 -5.41 26.00 4.26
CA PRO A 129 -5.83 26.07 5.65
C PRO A 129 -6.10 27.50 6.12
N ILE A 130 -5.19 28.45 5.85
CA ILE A 130 -5.33 29.86 6.23
C ILE A 130 -4.68 30.76 5.18
N MET A 131 -5.40 31.82 4.81
CA MET A 131 -4.89 32.89 3.96
C MET A 131 -4.51 34.10 4.82
N HIS A 132 -3.25 34.50 4.79
CA HIS A 132 -2.73 35.65 5.50
C HIS A 132 -2.67 36.87 4.57
N GLN A 133 -3.28 37.97 5.01
CA GLN A 133 -3.07 39.25 4.36
C GLN A 133 -1.77 39.88 4.87
N VAL A 134 -0.78 39.94 3.98
CA VAL A 134 0.56 40.45 4.30
C VAL A 134 0.57 41.98 4.29
N SER A 135 -0.16 42.60 3.36
CA SER A 135 -0.31 44.05 3.31
C SER A 135 -1.60 44.48 2.62
N SER A 136 -2.04 45.69 2.92
CA SER A 136 -3.14 46.37 2.25
C SER A 136 -2.76 47.81 1.95
N THR A 137 -3.00 48.23 0.73
CA THR A 137 -3.02 49.64 0.34
C THR A 137 -4.43 50.01 -0.14
N SER A 138 -4.61 51.25 -0.60
CA SER A 138 -5.89 51.68 -1.18
C SER A 138 -6.20 51.05 -2.54
N ARG A 139 -5.22 50.41 -3.21
CA ARG A 139 -5.40 49.85 -4.58
C ARG A 139 -4.88 48.43 -4.75
N SER A 140 -4.22 47.87 -3.74
CA SER A 140 -3.64 46.54 -3.81
C SER A 140 -3.64 45.90 -2.43
N PHE A 141 -3.64 44.58 -2.41
CA PHE A 141 -3.42 43.80 -1.21
C PHE A 141 -2.51 42.62 -1.58
N SER A 142 -1.68 42.19 -0.63
CA SER A 142 -0.81 41.04 -0.80
C SER A 142 -1.27 39.92 0.11
N LEU A 143 -1.35 38.71 -0.44
CA LEU A 143 -1.79 37.51 0.25
C LEU A 143 -0.67 36.47 0.26
N SER A 144 -0.60 35.69 1.33
CA SER A 144 0.25 34.50 1.42
C SER A 144 -0.50 33.38 2.12
N TRP A 145 -0.23 32.15 1.72
CA TRP A 145 -0.78 30.96 2.35
C TRP A 145 0.22 29.80 2.22
N PRO A 146 0.22 28.86 3.17
CA PRO A 146 0.96 27.61 3.00
C PRO A 146 0.26 26.70 1.97
N PRO A 147 0.97 25.72 1.39
CA PRO A 147 0.32 24.66 0.62
C PRO A 147 -0.76 23.93 1.42
N PRO A 148 -1.75 23.31 0.75
CA PRO A 148 -2.71 22.44 1.41
C PRO A 148 -2.03 21.34 2.22
N GLU A 149 -2.59 20.98 3.38
CA GLU A 149 -2.07 19.89 4.22
C GLU A 149 -2.01 18.56 3.47
N GLN A 150 -2.97 18.34 2.56
CA GLN A 150 -3.01 17.17 1.70
C GLN A 150 -3.09 17.62 0.23
N PRO A 151 -1.93 17.83 -0.42
CA PRO A 151 -1.90 18.21 -1.83
C PRO A 151 -2.52 17.15 -2.75
N ASN A 152 -2.51 15.88 -2.33
CA ASN A 152 -3.04 14.73 -3.07
C ASN A 152 -2.52 14.61 -4.52
N GLY A 153 -1.38 15.23 -4.81
CA GLY A 153 -0.85 15.40 -6.16
C GLY A 153 0.19 16.52 -6.25
N ILE A 154 0.64 16.78 -7.46
CA ILE A 154 1.45 17.93 -7.81
C ILE A 154 0.52 19.14 -7.95
N ILE A 155 0.79 20.19 -7.18
CA ILE A 155 0.04 21.46 -7.28
C ILE A 155 0.51 22.19 -8.54
N LEU A 156 -0.43 22.52 -9.43
CA LEU A 156 -0.13 23.17 -10.70
C LEU A 156 -0.28 24.69 -10.60
N ASP A 157 -1.35 25.16 -9.96
CA ASP A 157 -1.70 26.57 -9.80
C ASP A 157 -2.58 26.80 -8.56
N TYR A 158 -2.80 28.07 -8.25
CA TYR A 158 -3.77 28.53 -7.26
C TYR A 158 -4.68 29.58 -7.90
N GLU A 159 -6.00 29.43 -7.74
CA GLU A 159 -6.99 30.40 -8.20
C GLU A 159 -7.49 31.24 -7.01
N ILE A 160 -7.47 32.57 -7.15
CA ILE A 160 -8.02 33.50 -6.15
C ILE A 160 -9.28 34.14 -6.72
N ARG A 161 -10.39 34.07 -5.98
CA ARG A 161 -11.61 34.82 -6.29
C ARG A 161 -11.84 35.89 -5.23
N TYR A 162 -12.01 37.12 -5.66
CA TYR A 162 -12.35 38.25 -4.82
C TYR A 162 -13.66 38.88 -5.31
N TYR A 163 -14.42 39.46 -4.38
CA TYR A 163 -15.68 40.13 -4.67
C TYR A 163 -15.71 41.46 -3.92
N ASP A 164 -16.20 42.50 -4.59
CA ASP A 164 -16.51 43.77 -3.92
C ASP A 164 -17.66 43.55 -2.94
N LYS A 165 -17.60 44.27 -1.83
CA LYS A 165 -18.55 44.14 -0.72
C LYS A 165 -19.82 44.94 -0.94
#